data_AF-I6B2S9-F1
#
_entry.id   AF-I6B2S9-F1
#
_cell.length_a   1.000
_cell.length_b   1.000
_cell.length_c   1.000
_cell.angle_alpha   90.00
_cell.angle_beta   90.00
_cell.angle_gamma   90.00
#
_symmetry.space_group_name_H-M   'P 1'
#
loop_
_entity.id
_entity.type
_entity.pdbx_description
1 polymer ?
#
loop_
_entity_poly.entity_id
_entity_poly.type
_entity_poly.pdbx_seq_one_letter_code
_entity_poly.pdbx_strand_id
1 'polypeptide(L)'
;MSGKHPAYTVRARAQVYAFMQTLGLEDARKLKRAIKGLADGRGNIHALSEPLDGFYRLRQGGYRVVFWYRSGKIIECVFAERRSVIYELLQGEILARLRTGET
;
A
#
# COMPACT_ATOMS: atom_id res chain seq x y z
N MET A 1 25.51 -19.81 -14.83
CA MET A 1 25.18 -18.40 -15.12
C MET A 1 23.67 -18.27 -15.31
N SER A 2 22.96 -17.55 -14.43
CA SER A 2 21.63 -16.99 -14.73
C SER A 2 21.32 -15.93 -13.68
N GLY A 3 21.69 -14.69 -13.97
CA GLY A 3 21.31 -13.53 -13.18
C GLY A 3 19.84 -13.20 -13.47
N LYS A 4 18.93 -13.65 -12.61
CA LYS A 4 17.51 -13.33 -12.73
C LYS A 4 17.32 -11.86 -12.32
N HIS A 5 17.46 -10.95 -13.27
CA HIS A 5 17.13 -9.55 -13.03
C HIS A 5 15.62 -9.43 -12.77
N PRO A 6 15.20 -8.62 -11.77
CA PRO A 6 13.79 -8.46 -11.47
C PRO A 6 13.04 -7.89 -12.68
N ALA A 7 11.82 -8.37 -12.91
CA ALA A 7 11.00 -7.94 -14.04
C ALA A 7 10.66 -6.44 -13.96
N TYR A 8 10.56 -5.89 -12.75
CA TYR A 8 10.31 -4.48 -12.47
C TYR A 8 11.29 -3.91 -11.43
N THR A 9 11.60 -2.62 -11.54
CA THR A 9 12.27 -1.86 -10.47
C THR A 9 11.22 -1.28 -9.54
N VAL A 10 11.31 -1.57 -8.23
CA VAL A 10 10.39 -1.02 -7.23
C VAL A 10 10.99 0.22 -6.57
N ARG A 11 10.23 1.31 -6.57
CA ARG A 11 10.54 2.57 -5.89
C ARG A 11 9.45 2.85 -4.87
N ALA A 12 9.83 3.38 -3.71
CA ALA A 12 8.88 3.82 -2.70
C ALA A 12 9.02 5.33 -2.49
N ARG A 13 7.91 6.03 -2.34
CA ARG A 13 7.91 7.44 -1.97
C ARG A 13 8.17 7.63 -0.48
N ALA A 14 8.51 8.85 -0.09
CA ALA A 14 8.82 9.22 1.29
C ALA A 14 7.74 8.78 2.29
N GLN A 15 6.46 8.89 1.95
CA GLN A 15 5.35 8.46 2.82
C GLN A 15 5.43 6.96 3.15
N VAL A 16 5.74 6.11 2.17
CA VAL A 16 5.83 4.65 2.38
C VAL A 16 6.99 4.32 3.32
N TYR A 17 8.13 5.00 3.15
CA TYR A 17 9.26 4.86 4.06
C TYR A 17 8.91 5.34 5.48
N ALA A 18 8.31 6.52 5.61
CA ALA A 18 7.89 7.08 6.89
C ALA A 18 6.93 6.13 7.62
N PHE A 19 5.94 5.58 6.91
CA PHE A 19 5.03 4.59 7.47
C PHE A 19 5.77 3.34 7.96
N MET A 20 6.71 2.80 7.18
CA MET A 20 7.48 1.63 7.60
C MET A 20 8.32 1.86 8.88
N GLN A 21 8.73 3.10 9.15
CA GLN A 21 9.45 3.44 10.39
C GLN A 21 8.53 3.48 11.63
N THR A 22 7.21 3.56 11.47
CA THR A 22 6.27 3.50 12.60
C THR A 22 5.93 2.06 13.01
N LEU A 23 6.34 1.08 12.21
CA LEU A 23 6.07 -0.33 12.45
C LEU A 23 7.12 -0.94 13.37
N GLY A 24 6.70 -1.95 14.14
CA GLY A 24 7.65 -2.83 14.82
C GLY A 24 8.56 -3.53 13.81
N LEU A 25 9.78 -3.87 14.22
CA LEU A 25 10.84 -4.42 13.37
C LEU A 25 10.38 -5.58 12.47
N GLU A 26 9.65 -6.53 13.04
CA GLU A 26 9.16 -7.70 12.30
C GLU A 26 8.13 -7.34 11.23
N ASP A 27 7.26 -6.39 11.52
CA ASP A 27 6.25 -5.93 10.57
C ASP A 27 6.87 -5.08 9.46
N ALA A 28 7.81 -4.20 9.80
CA ALA A 28 8.60 -3.47 8.82
C ALA A 28 9.35 -4.43 7.87
N ARG A 29 9.96 -5.50 8.41
CA ARG A 29 10.63 -6.55 7.62
C ARG A 29 9.68 -7.28 6.70
N LYS A 30 8.50 -7.69 7.20
CA LYS A 30 7.46 -8.37 6.40
C LYS A 30 6.97 -7.46 5.26
N LEU A 31 6.67 -6.19 5.57
CA LEU A 31 6.20 -5.23 4.57
C LEU A 31 7.28 -4.93 3.53
N LYS A 32 8.54 -4.75 3.95
CA LYS A 32 9.69 -4.57 3.05
C LYS A 32 9.84 -5.73 2.08
N ARG A 33 9.73 -6.98 2.55
CA ARG A 33 9.79 -8.17 1.70
C ARG A 33 8.64 -8.23 0.72
N ALA A 34 7.43 -7.89 1.15
CA ALA A 34 6.26 -7.84 0.29
C ALA A 34 6.41 -6.79 -0.82
N ILE A 35 6.85 -5.57 -0.48
CA ILE A 35 7.14 -4.49 -1.45
C ILE A 35 8.21 -4.94 -2.45
N LYS A 36 9.29 -5.58 -2.00
CA LYS A 36 10.31 -6.14 -2.91
C LYS A 36 9.75 -7.22 -3.83
N GLY A 37 8.81 -8.04 -3.34
CA GLY A 37 8.15 -9.08 -4.13
C GLY A 37 7.38 -8.54 -5.34
N LEU A 38 6.94 -7.28 -5.31
CA LEU A 38 6.28 -6.63 -6.44
C LEU A 38 7.14 -6.62 -7.70
N ALA A 39 8.46 -6.55 -7.55
CA ALA A 39 9.43 -6.59 -8.64
C ALA A 39 9.26 -7.85 -9.53
N ASP A 40 8.78 -8.94 -8.93
CA ASP A 40 8.53 -10.24 -9.57
C ASP A 40 7.03 -10.50 -9.79
N GLY A 41 6.17 -9.49 -9.60
CA GLY A 41 4.71 -9.65 -9.64
C GLY A 41 4.14 -10.47 -8.47
N ARG A 42 4.90 -10.66 -7.38
CA ARG A 42 4.47 -11.46 -6.23
C ARG A 42 3.75 -10.64 -5.18
N GLY A 43 2.68 -11.22 -4.64
CA GLY A 43 1.92 -10.65 -3.52
C GLY A 43 0.42 -10.76 -3.75
N ASN A 44 -0.36 -10.39 -2.74
CA ASN A 44 -1.80 -10.20 -2.90
C ASN A 44 -2.03 -8.80 -3.47
N ILE A 45 -2.16 -8.73 -4.80
CA ILE A 45 -2.28 -7.48 -5.56
C ILE A 45 -3.69 -7.39 -6.14
N HIS A 46 -4.32 -6.23 -5.99
CA HIS A 46 -5.62 -5.94 -6.61
C HIS A 46 -5.58 -4.58 -7.29
N ALA A 47 -6.12 -4.49 -8.51
CA ALA A 47 -6.44 -3.19 -9.10
C ALA A 47 -7.49 -2.48 -8.24
N LEU A 48 -7.36 -1.17 -8.12
CA LEU A 48 -8.36 -0.32 -7.48
C LEU A 48 -9.32 0.18 -8.56
N SER A 49 -10.57 0.39 -8.15
CA SER A 49 -11.61 0.99 -8.99
C SER A 49 -11.71 2.49 -8.70
N GLU A 50 -12.58 3.19 -9.43
CA GLU A 50 -12.84 4.61 -9.25
C GLU A 50 -13.05 5.01 -7.77
N PRO A 51 -12.50 6.16 -7.32
CA PRO A 51 -11.78 7.18 -8.11
C PRO A 51 -10.28 6.88 -8.29
N LEU A 52 -9.82 5.67 -7.97
CA LEU A 52 -8.40 5.28 -7.97
C LEU A 52 -8.05 4.32 -9.13
N ASP A 53 -8.77 4.42 -10.25
CA ASP A 53 -8.44 3.65 -11.44
C ASP A 53 -6.97 3.88 -11.87
N GLY A 54 -6.33 2.84 -12.39
CA GLY A 54 -4.89 2.83 -12.70
C GLY A 54 -3.96 2.62 -11.51
N PHE A 55 -4.47 2.65 -10.27
CA PHE A 55 -3.72 2.24 -9.08
C PHE A 55 -3.98 0.78 -8.71
N TYR A 56 -3.02 0.23 -7.97
CA TYR A 56 -3.03 -1.13 -7.46
C TYR A 56 -2.73 -1.11 -5.97
N ARG A 57 -3.18 -2.15 -5.29
CA ARG A 57 -3.00 -2.32 -3.85
C ARG A 57 -2.37 -3.66 -3.55
N LEU A 58 -1.22 -3.63 -2.90
CA LEU A 58 -0.62 -4.78 -2.24
C LEU A 58 -1.18 -4.94 -0.83
N ARG A 59 -1.69 -6.13 -0.49
CA ARG A 59 -2.07 -6.49 0.88
C ARG A 59 -0.96 -7.32 1.53
N GLN A 60 -0.52 -6.89 2.71
CA GLN A 60 0.39 -7.66 3.57
C GLN A 60 -0.15 -7.63 5.00
N GLY A 61 -0.86 -8.69 5.40
CA GLY A 61 -1.52 -8.76 6.72
C GLY A 61 -2.48 -7.58 6.96
N GLY A 62 -2.20 -6.83 8.03
CA GLY A 62 -2.93 -5.61 8.41
C GLY A 62 -2.63 -4.39 7.52
N TYR A 63 -1.62 -4.44 6.67
CA TYR A 63 -1.13 -3.29 5.91
C TYR A 63 -1.56 -3.33 4.44
N ARG A 64 -1.71 -2.14 3.85
CA ARG A 64 -1.95 -1.92 2.43
C ARG A 64 -0.92 -0.96 1.88
N VAL A 65 -0.38 -1.25 0.71
CA VAL A 65 0.49 -0.35 -0.06
C VAL A 65 -0.16 -0.08 -1.40
N VAL A 66 -0.44 1.18 -1.67
CA VAL A 66 -0.93 1.66 -2.96
C VAL A 66 0.26 1.98 -3.86
N PHE A 67 0.19 1.51 -5.10
CA PHE A 67 1.22 1.71 -6.10
C PHE A 67 0.62 1.81 -7.49
N TRP A 68 1.42 2.23 -8.45
CA TRP A 68 1.08 2.19 -9.88
C TRP A 68 2.25 1.67 -10.71
N TYR A 69 1.97 1.29 -11.95
CA TYR A 69 3.00 0.97 -12.93
C TYR A 69 3.36 2.23 -13.73
N ARG A 70 4.66 2.47 -13.89
CA ARG A 70 5.22 3.58 -14.67
C ARG A 70 5.97 3.01 -15.87
N SER A 71 6.24 3.86 -16.86
CA SER A 71 7.10 3.50 -18.00
C SER A 71 8.48 3.02 -17.53
N GLY A 72 9.13 2.18 -18.35
CA GLY A 72 10.45 1.63 -18.01
C GLY A 72 10.42 0.51 -16.95
N LYS A 73 9.29 -0.22 -16.83
CA LYS A 73 9.10 -1.31 -15.87
C LYS A 73 9.37 -0.86 -14.43
N ILE A 74 8.81 0.28 -14.04
CA ILE A 74 8.91 0.81 -12.69
C ILE A 74 7.59 0.60 -11.96
N ILE A 75 7.65 0.04 -10.76
CA ILE A 75 6.55 0.04 -9.80
C ILE A 75 6.85 1.12 -8.79
N GLU A 76 5.97 2.11 -8.68
CA GLU A 76 6.14 3.22 -7.74
C GLU A 76 5.06 3.12 -6.65
N CYS A 77 5.49 2.76 -5.44
CA CYS A 77 4.68 2.71 -4.23
C CYS A 77 4.53 4.14 -3.69
N VAL A 78 3.29 4.61 -3.65
CA VAL A 78 2.96 6.02 -3.36
C VAL A 78 2.40 6.22 -1.96
N PHE A 79 1.74 5.22 -1.39
CA PHE A 79 1.09 5.31 -0.09
C PHE A 79 1.07 3.97 0.65
N ALA A 80 1.25 3.98 1.96
CA ALA A 80 1.12 2.80 2.81
C ALA A 80 0.43 3.14 4.14
N GLU A 81 -0.47 2.25 4.58
CA GLU A 81 -1.16 2.36 5.87
C GLU A 81 -1.66 0.98 6.36
N ARG A 82 -2.02 0.90 7.64
CA ARG A 82 -2.89 -0.11 8.24
C ARG A 82 -4.29 -0.08 7.60
N ARG A 83 -4.99 -1.22 7.69
CA ARG A 83 -6.42 -1.31 7.37
C ARG A 83 -7.25 -0.44 8.31
N SER A 84 -6.78 -0.28 9.55
CA SER A 84 -7.55 0.31 10.64
C SER A 84 -7.93 1.75 10.35
N VAL A 85 -7.10 2.50 9.62
CA VAL A 85 -7.42 3.88 9.25
C VAL A 85 -8.73 4.02 8.49
N ILE A 86 -9.14 3.04 7.68
CA ILE A 86 -10.48 3.09 7.06
C ILE A 86 -11.58 3.03 8.13
N TYR A 87 -11.40 2.21 9.15
CA TYR A 87 -12.36 2.12 10.26
C TYR A 87 -12.31 3.35 11.16
N GLU A 88 -11.12 3.92 11.40
CA GLU A 88 -10.96 5.13 12.20
C GLU A 88 -11.60 6.34 11.49
N LEU A 89 -11.40 6.49 10.18
CA LEU A 89 -12.04 7.52 9.38
C LEU A 89 -13.57 7.33 9.32
N LEU A 90 -14.03 6.10 9.09
CA LEU A 90 -15.46 5.78 9.09
C LEU A 90 -16.09 6.03 10.46
N GLN A 91 -15.42 5.65 11.54
CA GLN A 91 -15.89 5.91 12.90
C GLN A 91 -15.97 7.41 13.17
N GLY A 92 -14.96 8.18 12.76
CA GLY A 92 -14.98 9.64 12.86
C GLY A 92 -16.16 10.26 12.11
N GLU A 93 -16.42 9.81 10.88
CA GLU A 93 -17.53 10.29 10.06
C GLU A 93 -18.90 9.92 10.66
N ILE A 94 -19.06 8.69 11.14
CA ILE A 94 -20.29 8.25 11.83
C ILE A 94 -20.52 9.09 13.09
N LEU A 95 -19.49 9.29 13.91
CA LEU A 95 -19.58 10.13 15.11
C LEU A 95 -19.91 11.59 14.76
N ALA A 96 -19.37 12.12 13.66
CA ALA A 96 -19.71 13.45 13.17
C ALA A 96 -21.19 13.53 12.78
N ARG A 97 -21.70 12.58 11.98
CA ARG A 97 -23.12 12.52 11.58
C ARG A 97 -24.08 12.38 12.76
N LEU A 98 -23.74 11.53 13.74
CA LEU A 98 -24.55 11.36 14.95
C LEU A 98 -24.58 12.62 15.81
N ARG A 99 -23.56 13.47 15.74
CA ARG A 99 -23.52 14.77 16.44
C ARG A 99 -24.26 15.88 15.67
N THR A 100 -24.34 15.80 14.35
CA THR A 100 -25.04 16.81 13.52
C THR A 100 -26.52 16.51 13.31
N GLY A 101 -27.01 15.32 13.65
CA GLY A 101 -28.44 15.00 13.66
C GLY A 101 -29.06 14.86 12.26
N GLU A 102 -28.26 14.65 11.22
CA GLU A 102 -28.75 14.40 9.87
C GLU A 102 -28.95 12.89 9.66
N THR A 103 -30.20 12.45 9.75
CA THR A 103 -30.73 11.18 9.21
C THR A 103 -31.07 11.30 7.74
#